data_AF-X0V489-F1
#
_entry.id   AF-X0V489-F1
#
_cell.length_a   1.000
_cell.length_b   1.000
_cell.length_c   1.000
_cell.angle_alpha   90.00
_cell.angle_beta   90.00
_cell.angle_gamma   90.00
#
_symmetry.space_group_name_H-M   'P 1'
#
loop_
_entity.id
_entity.type
_entity.pdbx_description
1 polymer ?
#
loop_
_entity_poly.entity_id
_entity_poly.type
_entity_poly.pdbx_seq_one_letter_code
_entity_poly.pdbx_strand_id
1 'polypeptide(L)'
;SQLKNKGKYKNIIPLYYQKMDEVIGKVIRLTNKNTPLLVLSDHGFGPFDWEINLNTWLKQNGFLYLKSGSTSPELYENVDWSKTTAFAAGFNSVYLNAKGRENQGIVEQKNREKVIKKIKAGLKNLKNTFNKKSVIKNVYSRKDLNIPENIDAPDLIVGYYQGFRSSWETAVGAAPEKTIKKRTAKWSGDHLFDASEVPGVIFSNKKLELKNPFIGDIMPFVLKKLKAYQ
;
A
#
# COMPACT_ATOMS: atom_id res chain seq x y z
N SER A 1 25.68 7.58 -12.51
CA SER A 1 26.33 6.24 -12.55
C SER A 1 25.35 5.05 -12.70
N GLN A 2 24.03 5.15 -12.48
CA GLN A 2 23.11 3.99 -12.53
C GLN A 2 22.44 3.68 -13.90
N LEU A 3 22.60 4.55 -14.91
CA LEU A 3 22.01 4.32 -16.23
C LEU A 3 22.83 3.39 -17.14
N LYS A 4 24.05 3.01 -16.76
CA LYS A 4 24.97 2.22 -17.61
C LYS A 4 24.72 0.70 -17.63
N ASN A 5 23.88 0.15 -16.74
CA ASN A 5 23.71 -1.31 -16.58
C ASN A 5 22.30 -1.86 -16.86
N LYS A 6 21.39 -1.08 -17.47
CA LYS A 6 20.02 -1.54 -17.77
C LYS A 6 19.98 -2.84 -18.61
N GLY A 7 21.03 -3.13 -19.40
CA GLY A 7 21.10 -4.34 -20.23
C GLY A 7 21.32 -5.65 -19.45
N LYS A 8 22.20 -5.64 -18.43
CA LYS A 8 22.68 -6.88 -17.78
C LYS A 8 21.56 -7.70 -17.11
N TYR A 9 20.54 -7.03 -16.58
CA TYR A 9 19.45 -7.66 -15.83
C TYR A 9 18.08 -7.50 -16.48
N LYS A 10 18.01 -6.97 -17.71
CA LYS A 10 16.74 -6.67 -18.40
C LYS A 10 15.77 -7.86 -18.43
N ASN A 11 16.32 -9.06 -18.58
CA ASN A 11 15.53 -10.28 -18.77
C ASN A 11 15.45 -11.15 -17.52
N ILE A 12 15.94 -10.68 -16.36
CA ILE A 12 15.99 -11.52 -15.15
C ILE A 12 14.58 -11.89 -14.68
N ILE A 13 13.63 -10.94 -14.71
CA ILE A 13 12.25 -11.21 -14.29
C ILE A 13 11.59 -12.26 -15.20
N PRO A 14 11.52 -12.09 -16.54
CA PRO A 14 11.01 -13.12 -17.44
C PRO A 14 11.69 -14.49 -17.28
N LEU A 15 13.01 -14.51 -17.11
CA LEU A 15 13.77 -15.75 -16.89
C LEU A 15 13.31 -16.48 -15.64
N TYR A 16 13.07 -15.78 -14.53
CA TYR A 16 12.57 -16.41 -13.32
C TYR A 16 11.12 -16.90 -13.48
N TYR A 17 10.26 -16.20 -14.23
CA TYR A 17 8.94 -16.73 -14.57
C TYR A 17 9.03 -18.04 -15.38
N GLN A 18 9.95 -18.13 -16.35
CA GLN A 18 10.20 -19.38 -17.10
C GLN A 18 10.69 -20.51 -16.17
N LYS A 19 11.61 -20.21 -15.25
CA LYS A 19 12.05 -21.21 -14.26
C LYS A 19 10.93 -21.66 -13.33
N MET A 20 10.03 -20.77 -12.93
CA MET A 20 8.86 -21.15 -12.11
C MET A 20 7.88 -22.01 -12.92
N ASP A 21 7.69 -21.72 -14.21
CA ASP A 21 6.89 -22.56 -15.12
C ASP A 21 7.46 -23.99 -15.21
N GLU A 22 8.79 -24.15 -15.32
CA GLU A 22 9.44 -25.47 -15.29
C GLU A 22 9.17 -26.23 -13.97
N VAL A 23 9.18 -25.53 -12.84
CA VAL A 23 8.86 -26.10 -11.52
C VAL A 23 7.40 -26.56 -11.48
N ILE A 24 6.46 -25.72 -11.95
CA ILE A 24 5.04 -26.07 -12.04
C ILE A 24 4.86 -27.30 -12.94
N GLY A 25 5.56 -27.37 -14.08
CA GLY A 25 5.55 -28.52 -14.97
C GLY A 25 6.03 -29.81 -14.31
N LYS A 26 7.05 -29.74 -13.44
CA LYS A 26 7.50 -30.89 -12.63
C LYS A 26 6.42 -31.36 -11.66
N VAL A 27 5.75 -30.42 -10.97
CA VAL A 27 4.64 -30.74 -10.06
C VAL A 27 3.51 -31.42 -10.83
N ILE A 28 3.08 -30.86 -11.97
CA ILE A 28 2.01 -31.42 -12.79
C ILE A 28 2.30 -32.87 -13.18
N ARG A 29 3.54 -33.21 -13.57
CA ARG A 29 3.93 -34.59 -13.92
C ARG A 29 3.87 -35.58 -12.76
N LEU A 30 3.95 -35.11 -11.52
CA LEU A 30 3.79 -35.94 -10.32
C LEU A 30 2.32 -36.06 -9.89
N THR A 31 1.41 -35.29 -10.50
CA THR A 31 -0.03 -35.35 -10.23
C THR A 31 -0.77 -36.21 -11.25
N ASN A 32 -1.99 -36.65 -10.91
CA ASN A 32 -2.90 -37.31 -11.85
C ASN A 32 -4.13 -36.44 -12.15
N LYS A 33 -4.98 -36.89 -13.07
CA LYS A 33 -6.21 -36.19 -13.47
C LYS A 33 -7.18 -35.91 -12.31
N ASN A 34 -7.07 -36.59 -11.18
CA ASN A 34 -7.95 -36.39 -10.02
C ASN A 34 -7.37 -35.44 -8.98
N THR A 35 -6.12 -34.99 -9.14
CA THR A 35 -5.42 -34.10 -8.20
C THR A 35 -5.62 -32.63 -8.61
N PRO A 36 -6.35 -31.81 -7.85
CA PRO A 36 -6.42 -30.38 -8.08
C PRO A 36 -5.10 -29.71 -7.70
N LEU A 37 -4.56 -28.88 -8.58
CA LEU A 37 -3.40 -28.02 -8.33
C LEU A 37 -3.83 -26.57 -8.46
N LEU A 38 -3.56 -25.78 -7.42
CA LEU A 38 -3.73 -24.33 -7.40
C LEU A 38 -2.36 -23.67 -7.23
N VAL A 39 -2.08 -22.63 -8.03
CA VAL A 39 -0.92 -21.76 -7.87
C VAL A 39 -1.45 -20.34 -7.68
N LEU A 40 -1.06 -19.67 -6.60
CA LEU A 40 -1.63 -18.39 -6.22
C LEU A 40 -0.55 -17.38 -5.80
N SER A 41 -0.85 -16.12 -6.05
CA SER A 41 -0.19 -14.96 -5.44
C SER A 41 -1.28 -14.05 -4.91
N ASP A 42 -1.17 -13.61 -3.68
CA ASP A 42 -2.13 -12.72 -3.01
C ASP A 42 -2.10 -11.31 -3.59
N HIS A 43 -0.94 -10.87 -4.06
CA HIS A 43 -0.76 -9.61 -4.76
C HIS A 43 0.29 -9.71 -5.86
N GLY A 44 0.34 -8.66 -6.69
CA GLY A 44 1.38 -8.45 -7.69
C GLY A 44 2.57 -7.66 -7.15
N PHE A 45 3.40 -7.16 -8.06
CA PHE A 45 4.56 -6.33 -7.77
C PHE A 45 4.79 -5.38 -8.95
N GLY A 46 5.23 -4.15 -8.68
CA GLY A 46 5.36 -3.12 -9.72
C GLY A 46 6.52 -2.16 -9.48
N PRO A 47 7.02 -1.48 -10.52
CA PRO A 47 8.13 -0.53 -10.37
C PRO A 47 7.68 0.78 -9.71
N PHE A 48 8.63 1.46 -9.05
CA PHE A 48 8.44 2.84 -8.63
C PHE A 48 9.69 3.70 -8.78
N ASP A 49 9.47 4.96 -9.16
CA ASP A 49 10.52 5.95 -9.43
C ASP A 49 10.42 7.15 -8.48
N TRP A 50 9.27 7.33 -7.82
CA TRP A 50 8.97 8.50 -7.01
C TRP A 50 8.52 8.09 -5.61
N GLU A 51 9.07 8.79 -4.63
CA GLU A 51 8.71 8.63 -3.22
C GLU A 51 7.91 9.84 -2.75
N ILE A 52 6.85 9.58 -1.99
CA ILE A 52 5.88 10.57 -1.50
C ILE A 52 5.97 10.65 0.01
N ASN A 53 6.30 11.81 0.56
CA ASN A 53 6.26 12.02 1.99
C ASN A 53 4.88 12.51 2.43
N LEU A 54 4.07 11.61 2.99
CA LEU A 54 2.72 11.94 3.44
C LEU A 54 2.74 12.89 4.64
N ASN A 55 3.68 12.75 5.56
CA ASN A 55 3.77 13.65 6.72
C ASN A 55 4.13 15.08 6.30
N THR A 56 5.01 15.26 5.31
CA THR A 56 5.28 16.57 4.71
C THR A 56 4.04 17.12 4.02
N TRP A 57 3.28 16.29 3.29
CA TRP A 57 2.02 16.71 2.69
C TRP A 57 1.01 17.15 3.75
N LEU A 58 0.82 16.36 4.82
CA LEU A 58 -0.06 16.68 5.94
C LEU A 58 0.36 17.99 6.62
N LYS A 59 1.66 18.21 6.79
CA LYS A 59 2.23 19.45 7.34
C LYS A 59 1.89 20.65 6.48
N GLN A 60 2.17 20.56 5.17
CA GLN A 60 1.91 21.65 4.22
C GLN A 60 0.42 22.00 4.09
N ASN A 61 -0.48 21.06 4.40
CA ASN A 61 -1.92 21.24 4.33
C ASN A 61 -2.57 21.51 5.71
N GLY A 62 -1.77 21.77 6.75
CA GLY A 62 -2.28 22.17 8.08
C GLY A 62 -2.89 21.04 8.91
N PHE A 63 -2.52 19.79 8.64
CA PHE A 63 -2.95 18.64 9.44
C PHE A 63 -1.90 18.20 10.47
N LEU A 64 -0.62 18.38 10.15
CA LEU A 64 0.51 18.06 11.02
C LEU A 64 1.28 19.34 11.35
N TYR A 65 1.64 19.51 12.63
CA TYR A 65 2.37 20.67 13.09
C TYR A 65 3.65 20.23 13.79
N LEU A 66 4.71 21.02 13.61
CA LEU A 66 5.95 20.87 14.34
C LEU A 66 6.05 21.98 15.38
N LYS A 67 6.81 21.72 16.44
CA LYS A 67 7.22 22.76 17.39
C LYS A 67 7.98 23.86 16.64
N SER A 68 7.87 25.10 17.12
CA SER A 68 8.42 26.27 16.43
C SER A 68 9.92 26.11 16.12
N GLY A 69 10.33 26.44 14.89
CA GLY A 69 11.73 26.37 14.45
C GLY A 69 12.33 24.96 14.36
N SER A 70 11.53 23.90 14.55
CA SER A 70 12.03 22.53 14.60
C SER A 70 11.96 21.83 13.25
N THR A 71 12.85 20.86 13.04
CA THR A 71 12.72 19.86 11.98
C THR A 71 11.85 18.71 12.47
N SER A 72 11.53 17.76 11.58
CA SER A 72 10.82 16.53 11.94
C SER A 72 11.70 15.32 11.59
N PRO A 73 12.58 14.92 12.52
CA PRO A 73 13.30 13.65 12.46
C PRO A 73 12.35 12.45 12.50
N GLU A 74 12.92 11.26 12.52
CA GLU A 74 12.18 10.01 12.70
C GLU A 74 11.46 9.97 14.06
N LEU A 75 10.59 8.98 14.23
CA LEU A 75 9.80 8.72 15.44
C LEU A 75 8.93 9.91 15.89
N TYR A 76 8.47 10.73 14.93
CA TYR A 76 7.62 11.90 15.17
C TYR A 76 8.25 12.93 16.10
N GLU A 77 9.58 12.98 16.16
CA GLU A 77 10.28 13.94 16.99
C GLU A 77 9.87 15.37 16.59
N ASN A 78 9.66 16.21 17.61
CA ASN A 78 9.21 17.60 17.49
C ASN A 78 7.83 17.83 16.85
N VAL A 79 7.01 16.80 16.66
CA VAL A 79 5.58 16.99 16.34
C VAL A 79 4.88 17.68 17.52
N ASP A 80 4.16 18.76 17.21
CA ASP A 80 3.27 19.45 18.14
C ASP A 80 1.90 18.76 18.12
N TRP A 81 1.74 17.77 18.99
CA TRP A 81 0.52 16.97 19.08
C TRP A 81 -0.70 17.78 19.54
N SER A 82 -0.50 18.89 20.25
CA SER A 82 -1.60 19.77 20.69
C SER A 82 -2.30 20.50 19.53
N LYS A 83 -1.66 20.56 18.36
CA LYS A 83 -2.19 21.19 17.13
C LYS A 83 -2.38 20.22 15.98
N THR A 84 -1.69 19.06 16.03
CA THR A 84 -1.74 18.05 14.97
C THR A 84 -3.07 17.30 15.00
N THR A 85 -3.76 17.27 13.86
CA THR A 85 -5.03 16.57 13.67
C THR A 85 -4.88 15.24 12.95
N ALA A 86 -3.82 15.05 12.16
CA ALA A 86 -3.53 13.78 11.51
C ALA A 86 -2.03 13.59 11.25
N PHE A 87 -1.59 12.33 11.21
CA PHE A 87 -0.22 11.92 10.96
C PHE A 87 -0.21 10.61 10.16
N ALA A 88 0.84 10.39 9.38
CA ALA A 88 1.07 9.16 8.63
C ALA A 88 2.06 8.26 9.38
N ALA A 89 1.82 6.96 9.31
CA ALA A 89 2.68 5.93 9.88
C ALA A 89 2.79 4.75 8.91
N GLY A 90 3.96 4.13 8.81
CA GLY A 90 4.19 3.14 7.77
C GLY A 90 4.01 3.73 6.36
N PHE A 91 3.75 2.87 5.38
CA PHE A 91 3.75 3.31 3.99
C PHE A 91 2.40 3.85 3.52
N ASN A 92 1.28 3.25 3.90
CA ASN A 92 -0.01 3.59 3.30
C ASN A 92 -1.01 4.17 4.30
N SER A 93 -0.64 4.33 5.56
CA SER A 93 -1.60 4.64 6.62
C SER A 93 -1.55 6.10 7.04
N VAL A 94 -2.73 6.69 7.21
CA VAL A 94 -2.92 7.98 7.89
C VAL A 94 -3.88 7.77 9.07
N TYR A 95 -3.47 8.28 10.22
CA TYR A 95 -4.20 8.25 11.48
C TYR A 95 -4.62 9.68 11.82
N LEU A 96 -5.80 9.83 12.40
CA LEU A 96 -6.23 11.03 13.09
C LEU A 96 -5.59 11.04 14.48
N ASN A 97 -5.21 12.21 14.98
CA ASN A 97 -4.87 12.40 16.39
C ASN A 97 -6.17 12.52 17.19
N ALA A 98 -6.85 11.40 17.36
CA ALA A 98 -8.20 11.30 17.87
C ALA A 98 -8.26 11.33 19.40
N LYS A 99 -9.15 12.16 19.93
CA LYS A 99 -9.34 12.29 21.37
C LYS A 99 -9.77 10.96 22.00
N GLY A 100 -9.04 10.54 23.03
CA GLY A 100 -9.26 9.28 23.74
C GLY A 100 -8.62 8.03 23.11
N ARG A 101 -7.97 8.15 21.95
CA ARG A 101 -7.18 7.06 21.34
C ARG A 101 -5.69 7.40 21.38
N GLU A 102 -5.32 8.59 20.93
CA GLU A 102 -3.95 9.11 21.05
C GLU A 102 -3.78 9.90 22.35
N ASN A 103 -2.59 9.83 22.96
CA ASN A 103 -2.27 10.42 24.27
C ASN A 103 -2.60 11.94 24.34
N GLN A 104 -2.35 12.67 23.25
CA GLN A 104 -2.67 14.09 23.11
C GLN A 104 -3.72 14.33 22.01
N GLY A 105 -4.68 13.40 21.87
CA GLY A 105 -5.72 13.44 20.85
C GLY A 105 -6.61 14.66 20.94
N ILE A 106 -6.71 15.42 19.84
CA ILE A 106 -7.51 16.65 19.74
C ILE A 106 -8.73 16.51 18.83
N VAL A 107 -8.78 15.49 17.96
CA VAL A 107 -9.91 15.30 17.04
C VAL A 107 -11.05 14.57 17.75
N GLU A 108 -12.10 15.31 18.08
CA GLU A 108 -13.34 14.75 18.64
C GLU A 108 -14.06 13.84 17.64
N GLN A 109 -14.78 12.83 18.13
CA GLN A 109 -15.56 11.88 17.31
C GLN A 109 -16.41 12.59 16.24
N LYS A 110 -17.16 13.63 16.64
CA LYS A 110 -18.04 14.42 15.75
C LYS A 110 -17.32 15.12 14.60
N ASN A 111 -16.01 15.34 14.74
CA ASN A 111 -15.18 16.03 13.75
C ASN A 111 -14.38 15.07 12.85
N ARG A 112 -14.29 13.77 13.18
CA ARG A 112 -13.45 12.79 12.46
C ARG A 112 -13.78 12.73 10.96
N GLU A 113 -15.06 12.56 10.62
CA GLU A 113 -15.53 12.50 9.23
C GLU A 113 -15.18 13.75 8.43
N LYS A 114 -15.26 14.94 9.05
CA LYS A 114 -14.89 16.20 8.41
C LYS A 114 -13.40 16.24 8.09
N VAL A 115 -12.54 15.81 9.01
CA VAL A 115 -11.08 15.76 8.80
C VAL A 115 -10.73 14.73 7.71
N ILE A 116 -11.31 13.53 7.79
CA ILE A 116 -11.17 12.47 6.77
C ILE A 116 -11.54 12.99 5.38
N LYS A 117 -12.70 13.63 5.22
CA LYS A 117 -13.15 14.14 3.92
C LYS A 117 -12.18 15.18 3.34
N LYS A 118 -11.64 16.07 4.18
CA LYS A 118 -10.63 17.06 3.75
C LYS A 118 -9.33 16.40 3.30
N ILE A 119 -8.80 15.46 4.07
CA ILE A 119 -7.57 14.73 3.71
C ILE A 119 -7.78 13.94 2.42
N LYS A 120 -8.88 13.19 2.29
CA LYS A 120 -9.21 12.44 1.06
C LYS A 120 -9.25 13.35 -0.17
N ALA A 121 -9.93 14.49 -0.08
CA ALA A 121 -10.02 15.44 -1.19
C ALA A 121 -8.65 16.03 -1.56
N GLY A 122 -7.86 16.44 -0.57
CA GLY A 122 -6.52 16.98 -0.81
C GLY A 122 -5.58 15.95 -1.44
N LEU A 123 -5.54 14.72 -0.92
CA LEU A 123 -4.69 13.66 -1.45
C LEU A 123 -5.09 13.25 -2.87
N LYS A 124 -6.40 13.17 -3.19
CA LYS A 124 -6.85 12.89 -4.57
C LYS A 124 -6.40 13.94 -5.58
N ASN A 125 -6.19 15.18 -5.13
CA ASN A 125 -5.69 16.27 -5.97
C ASN A 125 -4.15 16.36 -6.02
N LEU A 126 -3.43 15.51 -5.28
CA LEU A 126 -1.96 15.51 -5.29
C LEU A 126 -1.42 15.08 -6.66
N LYS A 127 -0.69 15.99 -7.30
CA LYS A 127 0.04 15.75 -8.55
C LYS A 127 1.54 15.72 -8.29
N ASN A 128 2.25 14.89 -9.04
CA ASN A 128 3.70 14.92 -9.06
C ASN A 128 4.16 16.26 -9.64
N THR A 129 4.94 17.02 -8.87
CA THR A 129 5.42 18.35 -9.27
C THR A 129 6.28 18.33 -10.52
N PHE A 130 6.98 17.23 -10.78
CA PHE A 130 7.92 17.05 -11.89
C PHE A 130 7.26 16.66 -13.22
N ASN A 131 6.24 15.80 -13.20
CA ASN A 131 5.63 15.26 -14.42
C ASN A 131 4.09 15.41 -14.49
N LYS A 132 3.49 16.08 -13.51
CA LYS A 132 2.05 16.39 -13.39
C LYS A 132 1.12 15.18 -13.33
N LYS A 133 1.63 13.94 -13.26
CA LYS A 133 0.80 12.73 -13.10
C LYS A 133 0.11 12.71 -11.73
N SER A 134 -1.09 12.14 -11.68
CA SER A 134 -1.76 11.81 -10.42
C SER A 134 -0.91 10.83 -9.61
N VAL A 135 -0.79 11.09 -8.32
CA VAL A 135 0.00 10.25 -7.40
C VAL A 135 -0.88 9.20 -6.71
N ILE A 136 -2.05 9.64 -6.26
CA ILE A 136 -2.98 8.84 -5.46
C ILE A 136 -4.08 8.31 -6.38
N LYS A 137 -4.26 6.99 -6.39
CA LYS A 137 -5.37 6.32 -7.08
C LYS A 137 -6.65 6.40 -6.25
N ASN A 138 -6.54 6.06 -4.97
CA ASN A 138 -7.65 6.15 -4.05
C ASN A 138 -7.21 6.38 -2.60
N VAL A 139 -8.15 6.77 -1.75
CA VAL A 139 -7.96 6.84 -0.31
C VAL A 139 -9.21 6.25 0.33
N TYR A 140 -9.01 5.19 1.09
CA TYR A 140 -10.07 4.41 1.72
C TYR A 140 -10.15 4.79 3.20
N SER A 141 -11.34 5.11 3.69
CA SER A 141 -11.60 5.19 5.13
C SER A 141 -11.92 3.82 5.70
N ARG A 142 -11.91 3.71 7.03
CA ARG A 142 -12.44 2.53 7.74
C ARG A 142 -13.84 2.14 7.25
N LYS A 143 -14.72 3.13 7.04
CA LYS A 143 -16.08 2.92 6.53
C LYS A 143 -16.10 2.38 5.10
N ASP A 144 -15.24 2.87 4.21
CA ASP A 144 -15.17 2.36 2.83
C ASP A 144 -14.77 0.88 2.78
N LEU A 145 -14.04 0.40 3.79
CA LEU A 145 -13.52 -0.97 3.90
C LEU A 145 -14.32 -1.83 4.89
N ASN A 146 -15.42 -1.32 5.45
CA ASN A 146 -16.21 -1.98 6.49
C ASN A 146 -15.36 -2.44 7.71
N ILE A 147 -14.34 -1.68 8.07
CA ILE A 147 -13.49 -1.95 9.25
C ILE A 147 -14.27 -1.50 10.51
N PRO A 148 -14.52 -2.40 11.48
CA PRO A 148 -15.19 -2.05 12.74
C PRO A 148 -14.40 -1.03 13.56
N GLU A 149 -15.09 -0.20 14.34
CA GLU A 149 -14.43 0.86 15.14
C GLU A 149 -13.50 0.32 16.24
N ASN A 150 -13.81 -0.86 16.80
CA ASN A 150 -13.07 -1.50 17.88
C ASN A 150 -11.78 -2.21 17.43
N ILE A 151 -11.48 -2.19 16.13
CA ILE A 151 -10.23 -2.72 15.59
C ILE A 151 -9.18 -1.62 15.56
N ASP A 152 -7.97 -1.95 16.02
CA ASP A 152 -6.81 -1.10 15.83
C ASP A 152 -6.41 -1.12 14.35
N ALA A 153 -6.53 0.05 13.71
CA ALA A 153 -6.38 0.21 12.27
C ALA A 153 -6.15 1.69 11.92
N PRO A 154 -5.59 1.99 10.74
CA PRO A 154 -5.57 3.35 10.21
C PRO A 154 -6.98 3.95 10.07
N ASP A 155 -7.12 5.26 10.17
CA ASP A 155 -8.37 5.94 9.78
C ASP A 155 -8.51 6.04 8.26
N LEU A 156 -7.36 6.13 7.57
CA LEU A 156 -7.25 6.15 6.13
C LEU A 156 -6.13 5.24 5.63
N ILE A 157 -6.42 4.51 4.55
CA ILE A 157 -5.44 3.76 3.75
C ILE A 157 -5.32 4.43 2.39
N VAL A 158 -4.09 4.80 2.02
CA VAL A 158 -3.74 5.52 0.81
C VAL A 158 -3.29 4.53 -0.25
N GLY A 159 -4.01 4.47 -1.38
CA GLY A 159 -3.65 3.70 -2.55
C GLY A 159 -2.94 4.55 -3.59
N TYR A 160 -1.68 4.23 -3.89
CA TYR A 160 -0.88 4.92 -4.91
C TYR A 160 -1.08 4.30 -6.30
N TYR A 161 -0.94 5.10 -7.35
CA TYR A 161 -0.69 4.54 -8.69
C TYR A 161 0.69 3.90 -8.74
N GLN A 162 0.88 2.86 -9.57
CA GLN A 162 2.22 2.34 -9.88
C GLN A 162 3.15 3.47 -10.36
N GLY A 163 4.42 3.38 -10.01
CA GLY A 163 5.39 4.47 -10.21
C GLY A 163 5.59 5.34 -8.98
N PHE A 164 4.65 5.34 -8.02
CA PHE A 164 4.67 6.14 -6.80
C PHE A 164 4.57 5.27 -5.56
N ARG A 165 5.37 5.56 -4.53
CA ARG A 165 5.30 4.90 -3.24
C ARG A 165 5.47 5.91 -2.12
N SER A 166 5.00 5.62 -0.93
CA SER A 166 5.36 6.42 0.25
C SER A 166 6.86 6.40 0.53
N SER A 167 7.40 7.48 1.06
CA SER A 167 8.82 7.58 1.40
C SER A 167 9.17 6.75 2.65
N TRP A 168 10.44 6.34 2.77
CA TRP A 168 10.93 5.67 3.99
C TRP A 168 10.81 6.56 5.22
N GLU A 169 11.08 7.85 5.05
CA GLU A 169 11.00 8.86 6.10
C GLU A 169 9.59 8.96 6.69
N THR A 170 8.54 8.95 5.84
CA THR A 170 7.15 8.88 6.33
C THR A 170 6.90 7.63 7.14
N ALA A 171 7.43 6.48 6.70
CA ALA A 171 7.15 5.21 7.34
C ALA A 171 7.64 5.15 8.79
N VAL A 172 8.71 5.88 9.08
CA VAL A 172 9.28 6.03 10.43
C VAL A 172 8.86 7.34 11.10
N GLY A 173 7.86 8.06 10.58
CA GLY A 173 7.26 9.22 11.24
C GLY A 173 7.89 10.58 10.96
N ALA A 174 8.90 10.67 10.09
CA ALA A 174 9.56 11.93 9.73
C ALA A 174 8.78 12.75 8.69
N ALA A 175 8.92 14.08 8.77
CA ALA A 175 8.33 15.06 7.86
C ALA A 175 9.40 16.00 7.25
N PRO A 176 10.26 15.51 6.33
CA PRO A 176 11.29 16.27 5.65
C PRO A 176 10.74 17.45 4.84
N GLU A 177 11.62 18.21 4.20
CA GLU A 177 11.22 19.41 3.45
C GLU A 177 10.39 19.10 2.19
N LYS A 178 10.78 18.05 1.44
CA LYS A 178 10.18 17.74 0.13
C LYS A 178 9.10 16.68 0.22
N THR A 179 7.92 17.01 -0.29
CA THR A 179 6.78 16.08 -0.40
C THR A 179 7.01 14.98 -1.43
N ILE A 180 7.73 15.27 -2.52
CA ILE A 180 7.97 14.31 -3.60
C ILE A 180 9.45 14.34 -3.94
N LYS A 181 10.08 13.16 -3.99
CA LYS A 181 11.46 13.01 -4.43
C LYS A 181 11.59 11.91 -5.47
N LYS A 182 12.54 12.11 -6.38
CA LYS A 182 12.95 11.07 -7.33
C LYS A 182 13.86 10.09 -6.61
N ARG A 183 13.58 8.81 -6.76
CA ARG A 183 14.35 7.74 -6.13
C ARG A 183 15.71 7.56 -6.82
N THR A 184 16.74 7.28 -6.02
CA THR A 184 18.10 6.99 -6.47
C THR A 184 18.65 5.66 -5.93
N ALA A 185 17.89 4.96 -5.10
CA ALA A 185 18.27 3.67 -4.51
C ALA A 185 18.34 2.52 -5.54
N LYS A 186 18.88 1.36 -5.16
CA LYS A 186 18.83 0.16 -6.03
C LYS A 186 17.47 -0.53 -6.02
N TRP A 187 16.75 -0.46 -4.91
CA TRP A 187 15.40 -0.99 -4.77
C TRP A 187 14.45 -0.21 -5.68
N SER A 188 13.83 -0.88 -6.65
CA SER A 188 13.12 -0.24 -7.77
C SER A 188 11.70 -0.74 -8.01
N GLY A 189 11.20 -1.65 -7.17
CA GLY A 189 9.84 -2.14 -7.23
C GLY A 189 9.30 -2.44 -5.85
N ASP A 190 7.98 -2.46 -5.70
CA ASP A 190 7.28 -2.72 -4.45
C ASP A 190 5.88 -3.31 -4.74
N HIS A 191 5.10 -3.55 -3.69
CA HIS A 191 3.68 -3.93 -3.75
C HIS A 191 2.79 -2.97 -2.94
N LEU A 192 3.36 -1.93 -2.34
CA LEU A 192 2.70 -0.92 -1.50
C LEU A 192 1.87 0.11 -2.30
N PHE A 193 1.29 -0.30 -3.42
CA PHE A 193 0.41 0.52 -4.25
C PHE A 193 -1.06 0.35 -3.84
N ASP A 194 -1.97 0.98 -4.57
CA ASP A 194 -3.37 0.57 -4.53
C ASP A 194 -3.52 -0.91 -4.92
N ALA A 195 -4.37 -1.66 -4.22
CA ALA A 195 -4.53 -3.11 -4.45
C ALA A 195 -4.93 -3.43 -5.91
N SER A 196 -5.65 -2.53 -6.58
CA SER A 196 -6.04 -2.71 -7.99
C SER A 196 -4.88 -2.48 -8.98
N GLU A 197 -3.77 -1.89 -8.53
CA GLU A 197 -2.57 -1.72 -9.35
C GLU A 197 -1.66 -2.96 -9.30
N VAL A 198 -1.75 -3.76 -8.25
CA VAL A 198 -0.96 -5.00 -8.10
C VAL A 198 -1.87 -6.18 -7.75
N PRO A 199 -2.79 -6.56 -8.66
CA PRO A 199 -3.72 -7.65 -8.42
C PRO A 199 -2.98 -8.96 -8.19
N GLY A 200 -3.49 -9.77 -7.27
CA GLY A 200 -3.10 -11.16 -7.13
C GLY A 200 -3.45 -11.99 -8.37
N VAL A 201 -2.93 -13.22 -8.43
CA VAL A 201 -3.21 -14.17 -9.50
C VAL A 201 -3.58 -15.52 -8.93
N ILE A 202 -4.41 -16.24 -9.67
CA ILE A 202 -4.73 -17.64 -9.40
C ILE A 202 -4.68 -18.43 -10.70
N PHE A 203 -3.95 -19.52 -10.69
CA PHE A 203 -3.88 -20.51 -11.75
C PHE A 203 -4.31 -21.86 -11.21
N SER A 204 -4.94 -22.67 -12.06
CA SER A 204 -5.47 -23.97 -11.67
C SER A 204 -5.44 -24.94 -12.83
N ASN A 205 -5.09 -26.20 -12.57
CA ASN A 205 -5.26 -27.28 -13.55
C ASN A 205 -6.72 -27.77 -13.67
N LYS A 206 -7.64 -27.19 -12.88
CA LYS A 206 -9.09 -27.36 -12.94
C LYS A 206 -9.77 -26.07 -13.33
N LYS A 207 -10.89 -26.16 -14.05
CA LYS A 207 -11.73 -25.00 -14.35
C LYS A 207 -12.18 -24.34 -13.05
N LEU A 208 -11.94 -23.03 -12.96
CA LEU A 208 -12.39 -22.18 -11.87
C LEU A 208 -13.61 -21.39 -12.34
N GLU A 209 -14.73 -21.51 -11.63
CA GLU A 209 -15.94 -20.75 -11.90
C GLU A 209 -16.06 -19.62 -10.88
N LEU A 210 -15.14 -18.66 -10.96
CA LEU A 210 -15.03 -17.54 -10.03
C LEU A 210 -15.65 -16.28 -10.65
N LYS A 211 -16.55 -15.63 -9.92
CA LYS A 211 -17.06 -14.29 -10.24
C LYS A 211 -16.53 -13.34 -9.17
N ASN A 212 -15.68 -12.39 -9.56
CA ASN A 212 -15.00 -11.45 -8.65
C ASN A 212 -14.26 -12.15 -7.48
N PRO A 213 -13.25 -12.99 -7.77
CA PRO A 213 -12.58 -13.78 -6.74
C PRO A 213 -11.88 -12.92 -5.69
N PHE A 214 -12.03 -13.32 -4.43
CA PHE A 214 -11.33 -12.79 -3.28
C PHE A 214 -10.43 -13.88 -2.68
N ILE A 215 -9.31 -13.51 -2.06
CA ILE A 215 -8.39 -14.51 -1.46
C ILE A 215 -9.07 -15.34 -0.36
N GLY A 216 -10.07 -14.77 0.32
CA GLY A 216 -10.91 -15.50 1.28
C GLY A 216 -11.75 -16.62 0.65
N ASP A 217 -11.96 -16.63 -0.66
CA ASP A 217 -12.72 -17.69 -1.36
C ASP A 217 -11.91 -18.98 -1.53
N ILE A 218 -10.58 -18.90 -1.41
CA ILE A 218 -9.70 -20.06 -1.63
C ILE A 218 -9.98 -21.18 -0.64
N MET A 219 -10.10 -20.86 0.65
CA MET A 219 -10.31 -21.89 1.68
C MET A 219 -11.70 -22.56 1.54
N PRO A 220 -12.82 -21.83 1.42
CA PRO A 220 -14.12 -22.42 1.09
C PRO A 220 -14.09 -23.28 -0.18
N PHE A 221 -13.40 -22.84 -1.23
CA PHE A 221 -13.24 -23.61 -2.47
C PHE A 221 -12.51 -24.93 -2.24
N VAL A 222 -11.37 -24.91 -1.54
CA VAL A 222 -10.58 -26.09 -1.21
C VAL A 222 -11.40 -27.07 -0.36
N LEU A 223 -12.07 -26.58 0.68
CA LEU A 223 -12.93 -27.41 1.54
C LEU A 223 -14.07 -28.09 0.77
N LYS A 224 -14.74 -27.35 -0.13
CA LYS A 224 -15.80 -27.90 -0.99
C LYS A 224 -15.27 -29.02 -1.89
N LYS A 225 -14.05 -28.85 -2.42
CA LYS A 225 -13.41 -29.88 -3.24
C LYS A 225 -13.04 -31.10 -2.42
N LEU A 226 -12.44 -30.95 -1.25
CA LEU A 226 -12.06 -32.08 -0.38
C LEU A 226 -13.28 -32.91 0.06
N LYS A 227 -14.39 -32.27 0.44
CA LYS A 227 -15.63 -32.99 0.79
C LYS A 227 -16.26 -33.77 -0.36
N ALA A 228 -16.00 -33.38 -1.61
CA ALA A 228 -16.50 -34.12 -2.78
C ALA A 228 -15.69 -35.40 -3.07
N TYR A 229 -14.59 -35.64 -2.34
CA TYR A 229 -13.79 -36.87 -2.41
C TYR A 229 -14.01 -37.80 -1.20
N GLN A 230 -14.91 -37.42 -0.27
CA GLN A 230 -15.41 -38.28 0.80
C GLN A 230 -16.72 -38.93 0.36
#